data_AF-A0ABD0KJ38-F1
#
_entry.id   AF-A0ABD0KJ38-F1
#
_cell.length_a   1.000
_cell.length_b   1.000
_cell.length_c   1.000
_cell.angle_alpha   90.00
_cell.angle_beta   90.00
_cell.angle_gamma   90.00
#
_symmetry.space_group_name_H-M   'P 1'
#
loop_
_entity.id
_entity.type
_entity.pdbx_description
1 polymer ?
#
loop_
_entity_poly.entity_id
_entity_poly.type
_entity_poly.pdbx_seq_one_letter_code
_entity_poly.pdbx_strand_id
1 'polypeptide(L)'
;MNTARSAISAVVQTHTDRSIGTDPRIVRFMKGAFELRPALPRYKDTWDVEQLLGYIRTWKNNSELSLKLLTMKLCALLLLASAQRLQTIHLIKRSG
;
A
#
# COMPACT_ATOMS: atom_id res chain seq x y z
N MET A 1 15.84 -0.24 1.42
CA MET A 1 17.03 -0.48 2.26
C MET A 1 16.73 -1.19 3.57
N ASN A 2 15.74 -0.77 4.37
CA ASN A 2 15.48 -1.39 5.68
C ASN A 2 15.26 -2.91 5.59
N THR A 3 14.53 -3.40 4.58
CA THR A 3 14.34 -4.85 4.35
C THR A 3 15.66 -5.59 4.13
N ALA A 4 16.58 -5.04 3.34
CA ALA A 4 17.90 -5.66 3.10
C ALA A 4 18.74 -5.68 4.39
N ARG A 5 18.73 -4.59 5.16
CA ARG A 5 19.37 -4.51 6.48
C ARG A 5 18.81 -5.55 7.45
N SER A 6 17.48 -5.69 7.51
CA SER A 6 16.82 -6.71 8.33
C SER A 6 17.14 -8.13 7.87
N ALA A 7 17.19 -8.38 6.56
CA ALA A 7 17.53 -9.68 6.02
C ALA A 7 18.97 -10.09 6.37
N ILE A 8 19.94 -9.17 6.23
CA ILE A 8 21.33 -9.40 6.67
C ILE A 8 21.35 -9.73 8.17
N SER A 9 20.60 -8.98 8.98
CA SER A 9 20.50 -9.26 10.42
C SER A 9 19.85 -10.60 10.75
N ALA A 10 18.96 -11.11 9.91
CA ALA A 10 18.28 -12.37 10.15
C ALA A 10 19.13 -13.58 9.71
N VAL A 11 19.91 -13.42 8.64
CA VAL A 11 20.71 -14.51 8.05
C VAL A 11 22.08 -14.62 8.72
N VAL A 12 22.70 -13.49 9.06
CA VAL A 12 24.04 -13.47 9.65
C VAL A 12 23.91 -13.44 11.17
N GLN A 13 24.06 -14.62 11.77
CA GLN A 13 24.15 -14.76 13.22
C GLN A 13 25.58 -14.45 13.66
N THR A 14 25.73 -13.53 14.59
CA THR A 14 27.01 -13.18 15.20
C THR A 14 27.08 -13.76 16.61
N HIS A 15 28.25 -14.22 17.05
CA HIS A 15 28.46 -14.67 18.44
C HIS A 15 28.35 -13.54 19.48
N THR A 16 28.18 -12.30 19.02
CA THR A 16 27.93 -11.11 19.85
C THR A 16 26.44 -10.92 20.10
N ASP A 17 26.10 -10.41 21.29
CA ASP A 17 24.74 -10.11 21.77
C ASP A 17 24.05 -8.93 21.04
N ARG A 18 24.61 -8.50 19.91
CA ARG A 18 24.12 -7.38 19.09
C ARG A 18 23.89 -7.86 17.66
N SER A 19 22.73 -7.50 17.12
CA SER A 19 22.42 -7.69 15.70
C SER A 19 23.46 -7.00 14.82
N ILE A 20 23.99 -7.72 13.85
CA ILE A 20 24.91 -7.19 12.83
C ILE A 20 24.29 -6.01 12.06
N GLY A 21 22.96 -5.97 11.93
CA GLY A 21 22.25 -4.84 11.33
C GLY A 21 22.40 -3.53 12.12
N THR A 22 22.83 -3.57 13.38
CA THR A 22 23.09 -2.36 14.18
C THR A 22 24.52 -1.85 14.06
N ASP A 23 25.42 -2.59 13.38
CA ASP A 23 26.80 -2.16 13.18
C ASP A 23 26.85 -0.83 12.40
N PRO A 24 27.59 0.19 12.91
CA PRO A 24 27.68 1.50 12.27
C PRO A 24 28.12 1.48 10.80
N ARG A 25 28.96 0.50 10.41
CA ARG A 25 29.46 0.34 9.03
C ARG A 25 28.32 -0.12 8.12
N ILE A 26 27.50 -1.06 8.58
CA ILE A 26 26.33 -1.55 7.82
C ILE A 26 25.28 -0.46 7.71
N VAL A 27 25.01 0.28 8.79
CA VAL A 27 24.09 1.41 8.77
C VAL A 27 24.57 2.48 7.78
N ARG A 28 25.86 2.86 7.83
CA ARG A 28 26.45 3.86 6.93
C ARG A 28 26.44 3.39 5.47
N PHE A 29 26.80 2.13 5.21
CA PHE A 29 26.77 1.54 3.88
C PHE A 29 25.35 1.56 3.31
N MET A 30 24.35 1.10 4.08
CA MET A 30 22.95 1.09 3.66
C MET A 30 22.41 2.50 3.41
N LYS A 31 22.82 3.49 4.22
CA LYS A 31 22.47 4.90 4.02
C LYS A 31 23.07 5.44 2.73
N GLY A 32 24.37 5.22 2.49
CA GLY A 32 25.03 5.63 1.25
C GLY A 32 24.40 4.97 0.01
N ALA A 33 24.07 3.69 0.08
CA ALA A 33 23.35 3.01 -0.99
C ALA A 33 21.97 3.62 -1.25
N PHE A 34 21.25 4.06 -0.21
CA PHE A 34 19.95 4.73 -0.35
C PHE A 34 20.09 6.10 -0.99
N GLU A 35 21.09 6.88 -0.58
CA GLU A 35 21.34 8.21 -1.15
C GLU A 35 21.76 8.13 -2.63
N LEU A 36 22.51 7.11 -3.03
CA LEU A 36 22.87 6.86 -4.43
C LEU A 36 21.67 6.47 -5.30
N ARG A 37 20.65 5.81 -4.72
CA ARG A 37 19.44 5.37 -5.40
C ARG A 37 18.22 5.53 -4.47
N PRO A 38 17.69 6.75 -4.34
CA PRO A 38 16.55 7.00 -3.46
C PRO A 38 15.34 6.20 -3.92
N ALA A 39 14.48 5.84 -2.98
CA ALA A 39 13.23 5.19 -3.31
C ALA A 39 12.35 6.14 -4.13
N LEU A 40 12.04 5.76 -5.36
CA LEU A 40 11.04 6.47 -6.15
C LEU A 40 9.65 6.29 -5.53
N PRO A 41 8.73 7.24 -5.75
CA PRO A 41 7.32 7.04 -5.44
C PRO A 41 6.84 5.70 -5.98
N ARG A 42 6.13 4.93 -5.15
CA ARG A 42 5.63 3.60 -5.52
C ARG A 42 4.70 3.66 -6.75
N TYR A 43 3.98 4.76 -6.89
CA TYR A 43 3.06 5.02 -7.99
C TYR A 43 3.57 6.25 -8.73
N LYS A 44 3.75 6.11 -10.05
CA LYS A 44 4.08 7.24 -10.93
C LYS A 44 2.88 8.17 -11.10
N ASP A 45 1.70 7.57 -11.15
CA ASP A 45 0.43 8.24 -11.34
C ASP A 45 -0.59 7.72 -10.32
N THR A 46 -1.45 8.60 -9.85
CA THR A 46 -2.65 8.26 -9.10
C THR A 46 -3.87 8.42 -10.01
N TRP A 47 -4.93 7.69 -9.71
CA TRP A 47 -6.19 7.86 -10.42
C TRP A 47 -6.85 9.19 -10.02
N ASP A 48 -7.56 9.80 -10.96
CA ASP A 48 -8.30 11.03 -10.71
C ASP A 48 -9.66 10.73 -10.06
N VAL A 49 -9.85 11.25 -8.85
CA VAL A 49 -11.06 11.10 -8.08
C VAL A 49 -12.25 11.75 -8.76
N GLU A 50 -12.04 12.90 -9.40
CA GLU A 50 -13.10 13.64 -10.08
C GLU A 50 -13.59 12.87 -11.31
N GLN A 51 -12.66 12.30 -12.09
CA GLN A 51 -12.98 11.43 -13.21
C GLN A 51 -13.83 10.22 -12.78
N LEU A 52 -13.46 9.55 -11.68
CA LEU A 52 -14.22 8.39 -11.19
C LEU A 52 -15.61 8.78 -10.70
N LEU A 53 -15.73 9.86 -9.93
CA LEU A 53 -17.00 10.36 -9.44
C LEU A 53 -17.90 10.84 -10.58
N GLY A 54 -17.32 11.51 -11.58
CA GLY A 54 -17.98 11.91 -12.82
C GLY A 54 -18.56 10.70 -13.55
N TYR A 55 -17.77 9.63 -13.72
CA TYR A 55 -18.24 8.39 -14.33
C TYR A 55 -19.39 7.75 -13.55
N ILE A 56 -19.28 7.65 -12.22
CA ILE A 56 -20.34 7.07 -11.37
C ILE A 56 -21.64 7.89 -11.44
N ARG A 57 -21.55 9.22 -11.61
CA ARG A 57 -22.72 10.09 -11.76
C ARG A 57 -23.51 9.84 -13.05
N THR A 58 -22.88 9.31 -14.10
CA THR A 58 -23.57 8.97 -15.36
C THR A 58 -24.43 7.71 -15.26
N TRP A 59 -24.30 6.94 -14.18
CA TRP A 59 -25.02 5.68 -14.04
C TRP A 59 -26.50 5.92 -13.72
N LYS A 60 -27.34 4.96 -14.15
CA LYS A 60 -28.79 4.96 -13.85
C LYS A 60 -29.06 4.86 -12.35
N ASN A 61 -30.34 5.04 -11.98
CA ASN A 61 -30.80 4.87 -10.60
C ASN A 61 -30.34 3.53 -10.02
N ASN A 62 -30.07 3.51 -8.71
CA ASN A 62 -29.54 2.32 -8.04
C ASN A 62 -30.45 1.09 -8.18
N SER A 63 -31.77 1.29 -8.32
CA SER A 63 -32.76 0.23 -8.54
C SER A 63 -32.66 -0.44 -9.92
N GLU A 64 -32.06 0.23 -10.90
CA GLU A 64 -31.93 -0.24 -12.28
C GLU A 64 -30.53 -0.83 -12.56
N LEU A 65 -29.60 -0.70 -11.61
CA LEU A 65 -28.25 -1.22 -11.74
C LEU A 65 -28.22 -2.70 -11.40
N SER A 66 -27.44 -3.45 -12.19
CA SER A 66 -27.11 -4.83 -11.81
C SER A 66 -26.36 -4.86 -10.47
N LEU A 67 -26.52 -5.95 -9.73
CA LEU A 67 -25.83 -6.17 -8.45
C LEU A 67 -24.31 -5.98 -8.59
N LYS A 68 -23.74 -6.38 -9.73
CA LYS A 68 -22.32 -6.20 -10.05
C LYS A 68 -21.93 -4.72 -10.09
N LEU A 69 -22.70 -3.90 -10.82
CA LEU A 69 -22.43 -2.45 -10.89
C LEU A 69 -22.62 -1.80 -9.52
N LEU A 70 -23.71 -2.13 -8.81
CA LEU A 70 -23.95 -1.58 -7.49
C LEU A 70 -22.82 -1.89 -6.51
N THR A 71 -22.29 -3.12 -6.55
CA THR A 71 -21.11 -3.53 -5.76
C THR A 71 -19.88 -2.71 -6.15
N MET A 72 -19.62 -2.50 -7.44
CA MET A 72 -18.49 -1.67 -7.90
C MET A 72 -18.61 -0.22 -7.41
N LYS A 73 -19.80 0.38 -7.50
CA LYS A 73 -20.06 1.73 -6.99
C LYS A 73 -19.84 1.81 -5.48
N LEU A 74 -20.33 0.84 -4.72
CA LEU A 74 -20.12 0.77 -3.28
C LEU A 74 -18.64 0.65 -2.92
N CYS A 75 -17.91 -0.28 -3.54
CA CYS A 75 -16.48 -0.46 -3.28
C CYS A 75 -15.66 0.79 -3.62
N ALA A 76 -15.95 1.45 -4.75
CA ALA A 76 -15.30 2.70 -5.14
C ALA A 76 -15.53 3.81 -4.11
N LEU A 77 -16.77 3.99 -3.65
CA LEU A 77 -17.12 4.99 -2.65
C LEU A 77 -16.52 4.66 -1.27
N LEU A 78 -16.48 3.39 -0.87
CA LEU A 78 -15.82 2.96 0.37
C LEU A 78 -14.32 3.22 0.34
N LEU A 79 -13.65 2.93 -0.79
CA LEU A 79 -12.23 3.23 -0.97
C LEU A 79 -11.97 4.73 -0.84
N LEU A 80 -12.82 5.57 -1.44
CA LEU A 80 -12.73 7.02 -1.34
C LEU A 80 -12.96 7.54 0.07
N ALA A 81 -14.02 7.09 0.73
CA ALA A 81 -14.41 7.61 2.03
C ALA A 81 -13.45 7.18 3.15
N SER A 82 -12.87 5.98 3.05
CA SER A 82 -12.02 5.42 4.11
C SER A 82 -10.51 5.55 3.84
N ALA A 83 -10.12 5.92 2.61
CA ALA A 83 -8.74 5.94 2.12
C ALA A 83 -7.99 4.60 2.37
N GLN A 84 -8.73 3.50 2.50
CA GLN A 84 -8.16 2.18 2.79
C GLN A 84 -7.61 1.50 1.54
N ARG A 85 -6.73 0.53 1.74
CA ARG A 85 -6.29 -0.37 0.66
C ARG A 85 -7.41 -1.34 0.31
N LEU A 86 -7.41 -1.80 -0.94
CA LEU A 86 -8.37 -2.79 -1.43
C LEU A 86 -8.41 -4.07 -0.58
N GLN A 87 -7.26 -4.51 -0.08
CA GLN A 87 -7.16 -5.68 0.81
C GLN A 87 -7.95 -5.50 2.12
N THR A 88 -7.98 -4.28 2.67
CA THR A 88 -8.77 -3.99 3.87
C THR A 88 -10.25 -4.01 3.56
N ILE A 89 -10.66 -3.40 2.44
CA ILE A 89 -12.06 -3.38 1.99
C ILE A 89 -12.58 -4.80 1.74
N HIS A 90 -11.76 -5.68 1.17
CA HIS A 90 -12.11 -7.08 0.96
C HIS A 90 -12.41 -7.85 2.26
N LEU A 91 -11.86 -7.39 3.40
CA LEU A 91 -12.09 -8.04 4.69
C LEU A 91 -13.36 -7.55 5.39
N ILE A 92 -14.06 -6.55 4.85
CA ILE A 92 -15.30 -6.03 5.44
C ILE A 92 -16.35 -7.14 5.45
N LYS A 93 -16.90 -7.39 6.63
CA LYS A 93 -18.00 -8.33 6.86
C LYS A 93 -19.22 -7.58 7.37
N ARG A 94 -20.40 -8.06 6.99
CA ARG A 94 -21.66 -7.60 7.58
C ARG A 94 -21.71 -8.15 9.02
N SER A 95 -21.96 -7.29 10.00
CA SER A 95 -22.31 -7.74 11.35
C SER A 95 -23.64 -8.48 11.26
N GLY A 96 -23.59 -9.79 11.51
CA GLY A 96 -24.74 -10.66 11.69
C GLY A 96 -24.77 -11.16 13.12
#